data_AF-A0A518I098-F1
#
_entry.id   AF-A0A518I098-F1
#
_cell.length_a   1.000
_cell.length_b   1.000
_cell.length_c   1.000
_cell.angle_alpha   90.00
_cell.angle_beta   90.00
_cell.angle_gamma   90.00
#
_symmetry.space_group_name_H-M   'P 1'
#
loop_
_entity.id
_entity.type
_entity.pdbx_description
1 polymer ?
#
loop_
_entity_poly.entity_id
_entity_poly.type
_entity_poly.pdbx_seq_one_letter_code
_entity_poly.pdbx_strand_id
1 'polypeptide(L)'
;MKKRIRLGLACSLLGLLIPLVGCGKSAPQGVTDAASENVPEPSDAANSTAVGEPQTQPSDSAAPPVEKKPTTPEPSAPIEMPGEMASGPGRPLPSPPDIDPEETNANAPTTPPDAASDAAQTGGDLPQWEPEGPTAEAIAKKAFEPPPGAKPLSKTGRLWIDPKRQRVIVDGYVALKRGALEMFACPVGTKEHESIVAALARSREVHAALLAVDATPGTPVRFRPEFAPPTGQVIRVWVCWYDAEDAFHVVDAREWVQDLQTEQAMAAEWVFAGSGFWQDEETKQEHYMADSGDMICVSNFSSAMLDVAIPSSADADSLRFVPFESKIPERETPVRLILVPLPLPTDAPPPSQPADRLELPTARDVPRAQ
;
A
#
# COMPACT_ATOMS: atom_id res chain seq x y z
N MET A 1 -27.66 45.59 41.70
CA MET A 1 -29.02 45.18 42.13
C MET A 1 -29.44 43.91 41.37
N LYS A 2 -30.30 43.04 41.94
CA LYS A 2 -31.11 41.96 41.30
C LYS A 2 -30.45 41.16 40.15
N LYS A 3 -29.87 39.96 40.35
CA LYS A 3 -30.48 38.61 40.58
C LYS A 3 -31.55 38.13 39.58
N ARG A 4 -31.25 37.03 38.87
CA ARG A 4 -32.06 35.87 38.38
C ARG A 4 -31.07 34.98 37.60
N ILE A 5 -30.87 33.66 37.79
CA ILE A 5 -31.61 32.57 38.45
C ILE A 5 -32.94 32.20 37.77
N ARG A 6 -32.96 31.03 37.13
CA ARG A 6 -34.10 30.11 37.04
C ARG A 6 -33.61 28.69 37.33
N LEU A 7 -34.50 27.86 37.87
CA LEU A 7 -34.22 26.51 38.36
C LEU A 7 -35.44 25.63 38.05
N GLY A 8 -35.20 24.44 37.50
CA GLY A 8 -36.07 23.26 37.60
C GLY A 8 -37.45 23.30 36.94
N LEU A 9 -37.76 22.23 36.21
CA LEU A 9 -39.06 21.60 36.30
C LEU A 9 -38.85 20.08 36.31
N ALA A 10 -39.28 19.41 37.37
CA ALA A 10 -39.36 17.96 37.44
C ALA A 10 -40.83 17.55 37.35
N CYS A 11 -41.12 16.44 36.69
CA CYS A 11 -42.41 15.78 36.70
C CYS A 11 -42.19 14.27 36.91
N SER A 12 -43.15 13.56 37.49
CA SER A 12 -42.91 12.25 38.09
C SER A 12 -44.13 11.33 38.05
N LEU A 13 -43.87 10.03 38.19
CA LEU A 13 -44.81 8.93 38.50
C LEU A 13 -45.91 8.60 37.47
N LEU A 14 -45.71 7.49 36.75
CA LEU A 14 -46.50 6.25 36.87
C LEU A 14 -45.66 5.10 36.26
N GLY A 15 -45.70 3.83 36.69
CA GLY A 15 -46.34 3.28 37.89
C GLY A 15 -46.92 1.87 37.66
N LEU A 16 -46.10 0.81 37.68
CA LEU A 16 -46.57 -0.58 37.71
C LEU A 16 -45.59 -1.51 38.45
N LEU A 17 -46.12 -2.43 39.27
CA LEU A 17 -45.42 -3.57 39.90
C LEU A 17 -45.59 -4.82 38.98
N ILE A 18 -45.23 -6.09 39.23
CA ILE A 18 -45.09 -7.01 40.40
C ILE A 18 -44.30 -8.26 39.88
N PRO A 19 -43.66 -9.20 40.66
CA PRO A 19 -42.98 -9.20 41.98
C PRO A 19 -41.48 -9.64 41.90
N LEU A 20 -40.82 -9.87 43.05
CA LEU A 20 -39.59 -10.68 43.17
C LEU A 20 -39.84 -12.05 43.84
N VAL A 21 -39.02 -13.04 43.46
CA VAL A 21 -38.61 -14.24 44.24
C VAL A 21 -37.15 -14.57 43.83
N GLY A 22 -36.21 -15.00 44.68
CA GLY A 22 -36.22 -15.12 46.14
C GLY A 22 -35.18 -16.14 46.67
N CYS A 23 -34.02 -15.68 47.15
CA CYS A 23 -32.92 -16.46 47.78
C CYS A 23 -32.15 -17.46 46.87
N GLY A 24 -30.89 -17.82 47.14
CA GLY A 24 -30.04 -17.43 48.29
C GLY A 24 -28.54 -17.79 48.16
N LYS A 25 -27.82 -17.71 49.29
CA LYS A 25 -26.37 -17.98 49.48
C LYS A 25 -26.06 -19.50 49.38
N SER A 26 -24.84 -20.04 49.38
CA SER A 26 -23.50 -19.52 49.75
C SER A 26 -22.39 -20.39 49.12
N ALA A 27 -21.13 -19.94 49.15
CA ALA A 27 -19.95 -20.81 49.00
C ALA A 27 -19.60 -21.56 50.30
N PRO A 28 -18.78 -22.62 50.22
CA PRO A 28 -17.69 -22.84 51.18
C PRO A 28 -16.32 -23.01 50.51
N GLN A 29 -15.26 -22.96 51.31
CA GLN A 29 -13.87 -23.19 50.90
C GLN A 29 -13.42 -24.61 51.26
N GLY A 30 -12.40 -25.15 50.56
CA GLY A 30 -11.29 -25.80 51.26
C GLY A 30 -10.75 -27.16 50.78
N VAL A 31 -9.43 -27.17 50.55
CA VAL A 31 -8.44 -28.10 51.17
C VAL A 31 -8.16 -29.47 50.50
N THR A 32 -6.96 -29.53 49.89
CA THR A 32 -5.97 -30.64 49.74
C THR A 32 -6.14 -31.86 48.79
N ASP A 33 -5.07 -32.04 48.00
CA ASP A 33 -4.25 -33.26 47.77
C ASP A 33 -4.65 -34.41 46.81
N ALA A 34 -3.93 -34.42 45.68
CA ALA A 34 -2.98 -35.47 45.23
C ALA A 34 -3.43 -36.78 44.50
N ALA A 35 -2.84 -36.93 43.30
CA ALA A 35 -2.18 -38.13 42.74
C ALA A 35 -2.93 -39.16 41.84
N SER A 36 -2.10 -39.76 40.94
CA SER A 36 -2.22 -41.04 40.18
C SER A 36 -3.40 -41.30 39.21
N GLU A 37 -3.11 -41.13 37.91
CA GLU A 37 -3.03 -42.16 36.85
C GLU A 37 -4.05 -43.31 36.64
N ASN A 38 -4.20 -43.65 35.35
CA ASN A 38 -4.54 -44.95 34.71
C ASN A 38 -6.00 -45.43 34.52
N VAL A 39 -6.45 -45.31 33.26
CA VAL A 39 -7.00 -46.34 32.34
C VAL A 39 -7.53 -47.66 32.93
N PRO A 40 -8.74 -48.07 32.50
CA PRO A 40 -8.96 -49.48 32.12
C PRO A 40 -9.79 -49.70 30.83
N GLU A 41 -9.29 -50.62 30.01
CA GLU A 41 -10.01 -51.53 29.08
C GLU A 41 -9.50 -52.96 29.39
N PRO A 42 -9.99 -54.09 28.80
CA PRO A 42 -11.01 -54.27 27.75
C PRO A 42 -12.09 -55.33 28.14
N SER A 43 -12.92 -55.79 27.17
CA SER A 43 -13.30 -57.22 27.07
C SER A 43 -13.96 -57.58 25.72
N ASP A 44 -13.56 -58.73 25.16
CA ASP A 44 -14.13 -59.34 23.94
C ASP A 44 -15.24 -60.37 24.24
N ALA A 45 -16.17 -60.54 23.30
CA ALA A 45 -16.79 -61.85 22.99
C ALA A 45 -17.45 -61.84 21.60
N ALA A 46 -17.36 -62.95 20.85
CA ALA A 46 -17.89 -63.08 19.49
C ALA A 46 -18.74 -64.36 19.32
N ASN A 47 -19.46 -64.47 18.19
CA ASN A 47 -19.84 -65.78 17.63
C ASN A 47 -20.01 -65.73 16.09
N SER A 48 -20.00 -66.90 15.43
CA SER A 48 -19.77 -67.06 13.97
C SER A 48 -20.74 -68.07 13.29
N THR A 49 -20.50 -68.32 11.98
CA THR A 49 -21.03 -69.34 11.02
C THR A 49 -22.31 -68.98 10.23
N ALA A 50 -22.58 -69.47 9.00
CA ALA A 50 -21.79 -70.05 7.88
C ALA A 50 -22.76 -70.42 6.70
N VAL A 51 -22.43 -70.81 5.45
CA VAL A 51 -21.34 -70.63 4.44
C VAL A 51 -21.90 -71.18 3.10
N GLY A 52 -21.52 -70.67 1.91
CA GLY A 52 -21.76 -71.39 0.64
C GLY A 52 -21.63 -70.60 -0.68
N GLU A 53 -20.69 -71.00 -1.55
CA GLU A 53 -20.69 -70.73 -3.01
C GLU A 53 -21.19 -71.99 -3.78
N PRO A 54 -21.49 -71.94 -5.10
CA PRO A 54 -20.42 -72.14 -6.11
C PRO A 54 -20.57 -71.43 -7.49
N GLN A 55 -19.43 -70.90 -7.99
CA GLN A 55 -18.88 -70.94 -9.36
C GLN A 55 -19.78 -71.06 -10.63
N THR A 56 -19.56 -70.19 -11.65
CA THR A 56 -18.90 -70.52 -12.97
C THR A 56 -18.98 -69.37 -14.02
N GLN A 57 -18.10 -69.39 -15.03
CA GLN A 57 -18.07 -68.56 -16.27
C GLN A 57 -17.92 -69.50 -17.50
N PRO A 58 -17.63 -69.08 -18.76
CA PRO A 58 -17.83 -67.79 -19.48
C PRO A 58 -18.50 -67.95 -20.88
N SER A 59 -18.87 -66.85 -21.55
CA SER A 59 -18.93 -66.62 -23.04
C SER A 59 -19.75 -65.34 -23.36
N ASP A 60 -19.59 -64.61 -24.47
CA ASP A 60 -18.58 -64.66 -25.55
C ASP A 60 -18.22 -63.22 -26.03
N SER A 61 -17.24 -63.06 -26.91
CA SER A 61 -16.61 -61.79 -27.28
C SER A 61 -17.04 -61.19 -28.64
N ALA A 62 -17.18 -59.86 -28.71
CA ALA A 62 -17.24 -59.10 -29.95
C ALA A 62 -16.61 -57.69 -29.79
N ALA A 63 -15.42 -57.51 -30.38
CA ALA A 63 -14.80 -56.20 -30.69
C ALA A 63 -15.00 -55.91 -32.20
N PRO A 64 -14.53 -54.79 -32.81
CA PRO A 64 -13.69 -53.67 -32.36
C PRO A 64 -14.40 -52.30 -32.69
N PRO A 65 -13.77 -51.08 -32.85
CA PRO A 65 -12.34 -50.79 -32.88
C PRO A 65 -11.79 -49.56 -32.12
N VAL A 66 -10.46 -49.61 -32.09
CA VAL A 66 -9.42 -48.74 -31.56
C VAL A 66 -9.33 -47.39 -32.30
N GLU A 67 -8.83 -46.37 -31.57
CA GLU A 67 -8.25 -45.08 -32.01
C GLU A 67 -9.00 -44.16 -32.98
N LYS A 68 -9.30 -42.94 -32.47
CA LYS A 68 -8.89 -41.71 -33.15
C LYS A 68 -8.14 -40.78 -32.19
N LYS A 69 -6.92 -40.43 -32.56
CA LYS A 69 -6.06 -39.43 -31.91
C LYS A 69 -6.76 -38.05 -31.90
N PRO A 70 -6.67 -37.25 -30.81
CA PRO A 70 -7.11 -35.86 -30.83
C PRO A 70 -6.37 -35.09 -31.93
N THR A 71 -7.12 -34.48 -32.85
CA THR A 71 -6.54 -33.79 -34.00
C THR A 71 -6.01 -32.42 -33.59
N THR A 72 -4.73 -32.16 -33.80
CA THR A 72 -4.19 -30.80 -33.72
C THR A 72 -4.92 -29.91 -34.75
N PRO A 73 -5.37 -28.70 -34.39
CA PRO A 73 -5.81 -27.74 -35.39
C PRO A 73 -4.59 -27.28 -36.22
N GLU A 74 -4.58 -27.59 -37.52
CA GLU A 74 -3.66 -26.93 -38.44
C GLU A 74 -4.04 -25.45 -38.63
N PRO A 75 -3.07 -24.57 -38.91
CA PRO A 75 -3.32 -23.13 -38.99
C PRO A 75 -4.25 -22.80 -40.17
N SER A 76 -5.21 -21.90 -39.92
CA SER A 76 -5.97 -21.29 -41.01
C SER A 76 -5.02 -20.48 -41.91
N ALA A 77 -5.20 -20.59 -43.23
CA ALA A 77 -4.38 -19.87 -44.19
C ALA A 77 -4.50 -18.34 -44.02
N PRO A 78 -3.45 -17.56 -44.35
CA PRO A 78 -3.49 -16.11 -44.19
C PRO A 78 -4.60 -15.46 -45.03
N ILE A 79 -5.31 -14.51 -44.42
CA ILE A 79 -6.13 -13.56 -45.17
C ILE A 79 -5.17 -12.52 -45.77
N GLU A 80 -5.18 -12.36 -47.09
CA GLU A 80 -4.38 -11.32 -47.75
C GLU A 80 -4.91 -9.93 -47.37
N MET A 81 -4.16 -9.24 -46.50
CA MET A 81 -4.27 -7.80 -46.33
C MET A 81 -3.69 -7.11 -47.57
N PRO A 82 -4.34 -6.09 -48.16
CA PRO A 82 -3.77 -5.32 -49.27
C PRO A 82 -2.40 -4.76 -48.88
N GLY A 83 -1.42 -4.90 -49.79
CA GLY A 83 -0.01 -4.76 -49.47
C GLY A 83 0.37 -3.44 -48.80
N GLU A 84 1.13 -3.56 -47.70
CA GLU A 84 1.73 -2.44 -46.99
C GLU A 84 2.74 -1.72 -47.90
N MET A 85 2.35 -0.55 -48.41
CA MET A 85 3.24 0.32 -49.18
C MET A 85 4.38 0.79 -48.28
N ALA A 86 5.61 0.48 -48.68
CA ALA A 86 6.81 0.82 -47.91
C ALA A 86 6.83 2.31 -47.52
N SER A 87 6.94 2.56 -46.21
CA SER A 87 7.08 3.89 -45.65
C SER A 87 8.43 4.50 -46.04
N GLY A 88 8.43 5.23 -47.16
CA GLY A 88 9.54 6.13 -47.51
C GLY A 88 9.78 7.17 -46.41
N PRO A 89 10.95 7.84 -46.42
CA PRO A 89 11.33 8.78 -45.37
C PRO A 89 10.24 9.84 -45.15
N GLY A 90 9.84 9.99 -43.89
CA GLY A 90 8.74 10.86 -43.51
C GLY A 90 8.95 12.30 -43.97
N ARG A 91 7.92 12.92 -44.55
CA ARG A 91 7.94 14.34 -44.86
C ARG A 91 8.06 15.13 -43.55
N PRO A 92 8.87 16.21 -43.49
CA PRO A 92 8.87 17.11 -42.34
C PRO A 92 7.46 17.64 -42.05
N LEU A 93 7.16 17.89 -40.77
CA LEU A 93 6.02 18.70 -40.39
C LEU A 93 6.16 20.11 -41.00
N PRO A 94 5.06 20.77 -41.41
CA PRO A 94 5.13 22.13 -41.93
C PRO A 94 5.59 23.10 -40.83
N SER A 95 6.54 23.97 -41.16
CA SER A 95 6.91 25.12 -40.34
C SER A 95 5.70 26.03 -40.08
N PRO A 96 5.68 26.79 -38.96
CA PRO A 96 4.75 27.92 -38.84
C PRO A 96 4.97 28.91 -39.99
N PRO A 97 3.94 29.64 -40.42
CA PRO A 97 4.04 30.56 -41.56
C PRO A 97 4.98 31.73 -41.23
N ASP A 98 5.89 32.03 -42.16
CA ASP A 98 6.78 33.18 -42.08
C ASP A 98 6.00 34.51 -42.08
N ILE A 99 6.40 35.43 -41.21
CA ILE A 99 5.93 36.82 -41.23
C ILE A 99 7.02 37.65 -41.92
N ASP A 100 6.83 37.93 -43.21
CA ASP A 100 7.71 38.83 -43.95
C ASP A 100 7.62 40.27 -43.37
N PRO A 101 8.75 40.94 -43.09
CA PRO A 101 8.76 42.29 -42.52
C PRO A 101 8.82 43.37 -43.60
N GLU A 102 7.77 44.20 -43.71
CA GLU A 102 7.77 45.35 -44.63
C GLU A 102 8.09 46.66 -43.89
N GLU A 103 9.23 47.26 -44.28
CA GLU A 103 9.73 48.66 -44.15
C GLU A 103 9.21 49.58 -43.01
N THR A 104 10.06 50.34 -42.28
CA THR A 104 10.84 51.44 -42.87
C THR A 104 12.07 51.91 -42.05
N ASN A 105 13.18 52.12 -42.77
CA ASN A 105 14.28 53.09 -42.59
C ASN A 105 14.63 53.68 -41.19
N ALA A 106 15.87 53.46 -40.74
CA ALA A 106 16.93 54.48 -40.82
C ALA A 106 18.37 53.94 -40.54
N ASN A 107 19.36 54.60 -41.14
CA ASN A 107 20.81 54.30 -41.17
C ASN A 107 21.53 53.85 -39.87
N ALA A 108 22.59 53.05 -40.06
CA ALA A 108 23.65 52.74 -39.09
C ALA A 108 24.93 53.58 -39.37
N PRO A 109 26.13 53.33 -38.80
CA PRO A 109 26.51 52.69 -37.52
C PRO A 109 27.53 53.54 -36.70
N THR A 110 27.77 53.22 -35.40
CA THR A 110 29.09 53.34 -34.72
C THR A 110 29.12 52.67 -33.33
N THR A 111 30.32 52.28 -32.90
CA THR A 111 30.63 51.62 -31.60
C THR A 111 32.00 52.13 -31.10
N PRO A 112 32.36 52.01 -29.81
CA PRO A 112 31.69 52.48 -28.58
C PRO A 112 32.35 53.79 -28.07
N PRO A 113 32.14 54.19 -26.80
CA PRO A 113 33.28 54.08 -25.87
C PRO A 113 32.92 53.61 -24.44
N ASP A 114 33.91 53.12 -23.70
CA ASP A 114 33.79 52.80 -22.27
C ASP A 114 33.54 54.05 -21.41
N ALA A 115 32.58 53.95 -20.49
CA ALA A 115 32.43 54.86 -19.36
C ALA A 115 31.82 54.10 -18.17
N ALA A 116 32.66 53.68 -17.22
CA ALA A 116 32.18 52.99 -16.01
C ALA A 116 31.53 54.00 -15.04
N SER A 117 30.25 53.82 -14.74
CA SER A 117 29.56 54.53 -13.65
C SER A 117 28.40 53.71 -13.09
N ASP A 118 28.67 53.09 -11.94
CA ASP A 118 27.75 52.90 -10.81
C ASP A 118 26.24 52.71 -11.12
N ALA A 119 25.87 51.45 -11.39
CA ALA A 119 24.49 50.97 -11.32
C ALA A 119 24.42 49.83 -10.30
N ALA A 120 24.15 50.17 -9.04
CA ALA A 120 24.05 49.21 -7.95
C ALA A 120 23.00 48.12 -8.23
N GLN A 121 23.28 46.89 -7.79
CA GLN A 121 22.41 45.73 -7.97
C GLN A 121 21.10 45.88 -7.20
N THR A 122 20.07 46.43 -7.84
CA THR A 122 18.68 46.25 -7.42
C THR A 122 18.14 44.92 -7.96
N GLY A 123 18.72 43.83 -7.46
CA GLY A 123 18.09 42.51 -7.55
C GLY A 123 16.78 42.56 -6.77
N GLY A 124 15.67 42.77 -7.46
CA GLY A 124 14.36 42.82 -6.83
C GLY A 124 13.98 41.44 -6.32
N ASP A 125 13.75 41.31 -5.02
CA ASP A 125 13.21 40.09 -4.43
C ASP A 125 11.90 39.73 -5.12
N LEU A 126 11.91 38.61 -5.85
CA LEU A 126 10.68 37.93 -6.21
C LEU A 126 10.03 37.48 -4.89
N PRO A 127 8.71 37.71 -4.70
CA PRO A 127 8.07 37.38 -3.43
C PRO A 127 8.17 35.87 -3.17
N GLN A 128 9.04 35.49 -2.24
CA GLN A 128 9.19 34.13 -1.77
C GLN A 128 7.87 33.69 -1.11
N TRP A 129 7.10 32.89 -1.83
CA TRP A 129 5.89 32.27 -1.30
C TRP A 129 6.30 31.18 -0.30
N GLU A 130 6.46 31.58 0.96
CA GLU A 130 6.51 30.64 2.07
C GLU A 130 5.08 30.13 2.33
N PRO A 131 4.86 28.81 2.41
CA PRO A 131 3.53 28.26 2.69
C PRO A 131 3.09 28.66 4.11
N GLU A 132 1.95 29.33 4.24
CA GLU A 132 1.41 29.77 5.53
C GLU A 132 0.94 28.57 6.38
N GLY A 133 1.86 27.96 7.15
CA GLY A 133 1.52 26.88 8.08
C GLY A 133 2.74 26.16 8.68
N PRO A 134 2.51 25.23 9.61
CA PRO A 134 3.53 24.28 10.04
C PRO A 134 3.84 23.27 8.91
N THR A 135 5.11 22.91 8.72
CA THR A 135 5.49 21.89 7.72
C THR A 135 4.93 20.51 8.08
N ALA A 136 4.86 19.60 7.11
CA ALA A 136 4.43 18.22 7.34
C ALA A 136 5.24 17.49 8.43
N GLU A 137 6.56 17.73 8.51
CA GLU A 137 7.41 17.22 9.60
C GLU A 137 7.03 17.81 10.95
N ALA A 138 6.65 19.09 11.01
CA ALA A 138 6.23 19.75 12.24
C ALA A 138 4.86 19.24 12.71
N ILE A 139 3.93 19.01 11.76
CA ILE A 139 2.63 18.36 12.00
C ILE A 139 2.85 16.95 12.55
N ALA A 140 3.64 16.10 11.89
CA ALA A 140 3.92 14.74 12.35
C ALA A 140 4.68 14.68 13.68
N LYS A 141 5.63 15.60 13.92
CA LYS A 141 6.35 15.72 15.21
C LYS A 141 5.41 16.13 16.36
N LYS A 142 4.43 16.99 16.09
CA LYS A 142 3.37 17.35 17.06
C LYS A 142 2.33 16.23 17.23
N ALA A 143 2.18 15.36 16.24
CA ALA A 143 1.22 14.25 16.30
C ALA A 143 1.73 13.05 17.09
N PHE A 144 2.99 12.64 16.88
CA PHE A 144 3.52 11.38 17.39
C PHE A 144 4.91 11.52 18.01
N GLU A 145 5.15 10.82 19.10
CA GLU A 145 6.49 10.51 19.59
C GLU A 145 7.18 9.45 18.71
N PRO A 146 8.51 9.30 18.79
CA PRO A 146 9.22 8.19 18.17
C PRO A 146 8.66 6.82 18.64
N PRO A 147 8.52 5.84 17.73
CA PRO A 147 7.99 4.51 18.05
C PRO A 147 8.88 3.80 19.11
N PRO A 148 8.33 3.27 20.23
CA PRO A 148 9.15 2.80 21.34
C PRO A 148 10.03 1.59 20.98
N GLY A 149 11.32 1.68 21.30
CA GLY A 149 12.30 0.62 21.06
C GLY A 149 12.79 0.49 19.61
N ALA A 150 12.20 1.20 18.66
CA ALA A 150 12.66 1.27 17.28
C ALA A 150 13.91 2.16 17.12
N LYS A 151 14.68 1.92 16.05
CA LYS A 151 15.91 2.64 15.73
C LYS A 151 15.67 3.60 14.56
N PRO A 152 15.94 4.92 14.69
CA PRO A 152 15.81 5.85 13.58
C PRO A 152 16.91 5.64 12.53
N LEU A 153 16.60 5.81 11.24
CA LEU A 153 17.59 5.72 10.16
C LEU A 153 18.42 7.00 9.98
N SER A 154 17.90 8.15 10.41
CA SER A 154 18.63 9.42 10.44
C SER A 154 18.30 10.23 11.70
N LYS A 155 19.11 11.22 12.04
CA LYS A 155 18.96 12.01 13.29
C LYS A 155 17.69 12.88 13.33
N THR A 156 17.07 13.13 12.17
CA THR A 156 16.02 14.15 12.00
C THR A 156 14.80 13.66 11.20
N GLY A 157 14.94 12.57 10.45
CA GLY A 157 13.85 11.97 9.67
C GLY A 157 12.82 11.25 10.54
N ARG A 158 11.67 10.95 9.95
CA ARG A 158 10.56 10.24 10.62
C ARG A 158 10.42 8.82 10.07
N LEU A 159 11.55 8.12 10.01
CA LEU A 159 11.72 6.75 9.52
C LEU A 159 12.54 5.93 10.52
N TRP A 160 12.00 4.78 10.93
CA TRP A 160 12.60 3.87 11.89
C TRP A 160 12.46 2.41 11.45
N ILE A 161 13.33 1.55 12.00
CA ILE A 161 13.17 0.09 11.98
C ILE A 161 12.96 -0.45 13.39
N ASP A 162 12.07 -1.41 13.54
CA ASP A 162 12.04 -2.35 14.66
C ASP A 162 12.53 -3.72 14.16
N PRO A 163 13.82 -4.07 14.38
CA PRO A 163 14.34 -5.38 13.99
C PRO A 163 13.83 -6.55 14.85
N LYS A 164 13.22 -6.30 16.02
CA LYS A 164 12.68 -7.39 16.86
C LYS A 164 11.33 -7.88 16.33
N ARG A 165 10.46 -6.94 15.96
CA ARG A 165 9.16 -7.24 15.33
C ARG A 165 9.24 -7.17 13.80
N GLN A 166 10.44 -7.03 13.24
CA GLN A 166 10.73 -6.88 11.80
C GLN A 166 9.72 -5.96 11.08
N ARG A 167 9.69 -4.69 11.50
CA ARG A 167 8.81 -3.65 10.93
C ARG A 167 9.60 -2.42 10.50
N VAL A 168 9.22 -1.82 9.38
CA VAL A 168 9.60 -0.44 9.02
C VAL A 168 8.47 0.48 9.44
N ILE A 169 8.80 1.62 10.05
CA ILE A 169 7.83 2.58 10.56
C ILE A 169 8.17 3.94 9.95
N VAL A 170 7.21 4.58 9.28
CA VAL A 170 7.38 5.90 8.67
C VAL A 170 6.16 6.78 8.94
N ASP A 171 6.38 8.03 9.32
CA ASP A 171 5.29 8.99 9.47
C ASP A 171 4.97 9.68 8.14
N GLY A 172 3.73 10.17 8.01
CA GLY A 172 3.27 10.93 6.87
C GLY A 172 2.00 11.71 7.20
N TYR A 173 1.29 12.16 6.17
CA TYR A 173 -0.04 12.75 6.27
C TYR A 173 -0.92 12.34 5.10
N VAL A 174 -2.24 12.44 5.26
CA VAL A 174 -3.19 12.22 4.15
C VAL A 174 -3.07 13.38 3.16
N ALA A 175 -2.54 13.11 1.97
CA ALA A 175 -2.40 14.08 0.89
C ALA A 175 -3.62 14.09 -0.03
N LEU A 176 -4.17 12.91 -0.34
CA LEU A 176 -5.33 12.73 -1.22
C LEU A 176 -6.45 11.93 -0.53
N LYS A 177 -7.67 12.49 -0.54
CA LYS A 177 -8.90 11.83 -0.06
C LYS A 177 -9.86 11.43 -1.18
N ARG A 178 -9.76 12.08 -2.34
CA ARG A 178 -10.54 11.83 -3.57
C ARG A 178 -9.76 12.36 -4.77
N GLY A 179 -9.65 11.57 -5.84
CA GLY A 179 -8.94 11.92 -7.07
C GLY A 179 -8.61 10.69 -7.91
N ALA A 180 -7.77 10.86 -8.93
CA ALA A 180 -7.04 9.75 -9.54
C ALA A 180 -6.10 9.12 -8.50
N LEU A 181 -5.83 7.82 -8.61
CA LEU A 181 -5.01 7.09 -7.64
C LEU A 181 -4.02 6.17 -8.35
N GLU A 182 -2.76 6.57 -8.36
CA GLU A 182 -1.65 5.71 -8.81
C GLU A 182 -0.92 5.07 -7.63
N MET A 183 -0.84 5.78 -6.49
CA MET A 183 -0.07 5.37 -5.32
C MET A 183 -0.93 5.30 -4.06
N PHE A 184 -0.76 4.28 -3.24
CA PHE A 184 -1.15 4.39 -1.85
C PHE A 184 -0.28 5.42 -1.11
N ALA A 185 1.04 5.44 -1.37
CA ALA A 185 1.94 6.42 -0.78
C ALA A 185 3.12 6.82 -1.68
N CYS A 186 3.56 8.08 -1.52
CA CYS A 186 4.75 8.67 -2.17
C CYS A 186 5.63 9.41 -1.15
N PRO A 187 6.88 9.78 -1.47
CA PRO A 187 7.64 10.77 -0.69
C PRO A 187 6.96 12.15 -0.70
N VAL A 188 7.12 12.95 0.35
CA VAL A 188 6.73 14.38 0.31
C VAL A 188 7.51 15.12 -0.80
N GLY A 189 6.82 15.98 -1.53
CA GLY A 189 7.35 16.78 -2.66
C GLY A 189 7.45 15.99 -3.96
N THR A 190 6.51 15.09 -4.26
CA THR A 190 6.48 14.27 -5.48
C THR A 190 5.06 14.12 -6.07
N LYS A 191 4.33 13.07 -5.69
CA LYS A 191 3.08 12.59 -6.30
C LYS A 191 1.84 12.80 -5.43
N GLU A 192 1.83 13.77 -4.51
CA GLU A 192 0.72 14.03 -3.57
C GLU A 192 -0.66 14.27 -4.21
N HIS A 193 -0.73 14.56 -5.51
CA HIS A 193 -1.97 14.75 -6.27
C HIS A 193 -2.65 13.43 -6.68
N GLU A 194 -1.92 12.31 -6.63
CA GLU A 194 -2.32 10.96 -7.04
C GLU A 194 -1.95 9.89 -5.98
N SER A 195 -1.63 10.34 -4.75
CA SER A 195 -1.15 9.52 -3.63
C SER A 195 -1.96 9.77 -2.35
N ILE A 196 -2.52 8.73 -1.72
CA ILE A 196 -3.30 8.90 -0.47
C ILE A 196 -2.43 9.43 0.67
N VAL A 197 -1.23 8.88 0.87
CA VAL A 197 -0.31 9.28 1.95
C VAL A 197 0.99 9.86 1.39
N ALA A 198 1.37 11.03 1.89
CA ALA A 198 2.70 11.59 1.65
C ALA A 198 3.62 11.27 2.84
N ALA A 199 4.67 10.48 2.60
CA ALA A 199 5.56 9.92 3.60
C ALA A 199 6.83 10.77 3.80
N LEU A 200 7.23 10.94 5.06
CA LEU A 200 8.35 11.79 5.50
C LEU A 200 9.71 11.06 5.41
N ALA A 201 9.94 10.40 4.28
CA ALA A 201 11.14 9.67 3.90
C ALA A 201 11.26 9.57 2.37
N ARG A 202 12.48 9.40 1.85
CA ARG A 202 12.70 9.03 0.44
C ARG A 202 12.47 7.53 0.23
N SER A 203 12.03 7.13 -0.96
CA SER A 203 11.79 5.73 -1.31
C SER A 203 13.03 4.87 -1.10
N ARG A 204 14.23 5.36 -1.46
CA ARG A 204 15.50 4.64 -1.19
C ARG A 204 15.77 4.39 0.29
N GLU A 205 15.28 5.25 1.17
CA GLU A 205 15.48 5.14 2.62
C GLU A 205 14.51 4.08 3.18
N VAL A 206 13.26 4.04 2.69
CA VAL A 206 12.28 2.99 3.00
C VAL A 206 12.75 1.64 2.44
N HIS A 207 13.33 1.59 1.24
CA HIS A 207 13.96 0.39 0.68
C HIS A 207 15.09 -0.13 1.59
N ALA A 208 16.02 0.75 2.00
CA ALA A 208 17.09 0.39 2.91
C ALA A 208 16.57 -0.06 4.29
N ALA A 209 15.49 0.54 4.78
CA ALA A 209 14.81 0.12 6.01
C ALA A 209 14.19 -1.28 5.89
N LEU A 210 13.57 -1.60 4.75
CA LEU A 210 12.99 -2.93 4.47
C LEU A 210 14.08 -4.01 4.43
N LEU A 211 15.19 -3.76 3.73
CA LEU A 211 16.36 -4.64 3.77
C LEU A 211 16.91 -4.82 5.21
N ALA A 212 16.93 -3.75 6.01
CA ALA A 212 17.40 -3.77 7.40
C ALA A 212 16.44 -4.46 8.40
N VAL A 213 15.30 -4.97 7.96
CA VAL A 213 14.41 -5.90 8.71
C VAL A 213 14.24 -7.25 7.99
N ASP A 214 15.21 -7.62 7.15
CA ASP A 214 15.28 -8.87 6.38
C ASP A 214 14.15 -9.05 5.34
N ALA A 215 13.62 -7.96 4.78
CA ALA A 215 12.69 -8.05 3.65
C ALA A 215 13.43 -8.40 2.35
N THR A 216 12.91 -9.35 1.59
CA THR A 216 13.48 -9.82 0.32
C THR A 216 12.82 -9.11 -0.87
N PRO A 217 13.56 -8.28 -1.64
CA PRO A 217 13.04 -7.69 -2.87
C PRO A 217 12.99 -8.74 -3.99
N GLY A 218 12.06 -8.58 -4.93
CA GLY A 218 12.01 -9.37 -6.16
C GLY A 218 12.38 -8.55 -7.39
N THR A 219 11.38 -8.22 -8.21
CA THR A 219 11.55 -7.46 -9.46
C THR A 219 10.35 -6.53 -9.71
N PRO A 220 10.56 -5.31 -10.22
CA PRO A 220 9.47 -4.47 -10.76
C PRO A 220 8.73 -5.14 -11.93
N VAL A 221 7.55 -4.59 -12.26
CA VAL A 221 6.76 -4.98 -13.43
C VAL A 221 7.58 -4.85 -14.72
N ARG A 222 7.31 -5.74 -15.69
CA ARG A 222 7.83 -5.64 -17.05
C ARG A 222 6.68 -5.69 -18.03
N PHE A 223 6.56 -4.68 -18.89
CA PHE A 223 5.49 -4.58 -19.90
C PHE A 223 5.86 -5.13 -21.28
N ARG A 224 7.16 -5.30 -21.58
CA ARG A 224 7.67 -5.73 -22.89
C ARG A 224 8.90 -6.66 -22.71
N PRO A 225 9.14 -7.63 -23.62
CA PRO A 225 8.31 -7.97 -24.78
C PRO A 225 6.97 -8.62 -24.40
N GLU A 226 6.91 -9.27 -23.25
CA GLU A 226 5.71 -9.86 -22.65
C GLU A 226 5.46 -9.22 -21.28
N PHE A 227 4.20 -9.23 -20.82
CA PHE A 227 3.87 -8.78 -19.46
C PHE A 227 4.33 -9.79 -18.42
N ALA A 228 5.12 -9.33 -17.45
CA ALA A 228 5.39 -10.04 -16.21
C ALA A 228 5.02 -9.12 -15.02
N PRO A 229 4.18 -9.59 -14.07
CA PRO A 229 3.81 -8.80 -12.89
C PRO A 229 5.05 -8.55 -12.00
N PRO A 230 4.99 -7.54 -11.11
CA PRO A 230 6.02 -7.35 -10.10
C PRO A 230 6.08 -8.58 -9.18
N THR A 231 7.28 -8.88 -8.67
CA THR A 231 7.55 -10.01 -7.78
C THR A 231 8.29 -9.55 -6.53
N GLY A 232 8.19 -10.30 -5.43
CA GLY A 232 8.90 -9.99 -4.18
C GLY A 232 8.19 -10.56 -2.95
N GLN A 233 8.74 -10.29 -1.76
CA GLN A 233 8.06 -10.60 -0.52
C GLN A 233 6.85 -9.68 -0.31
N VAL A 234 5.72 -10.23 0.12
CA VAL A 234 4.52 -9.43 0.42
C VAL A 234 4.76 -8.55 1.65
N ILE A 235 4.41 -7.27 1.56
CA ILE A 235 4.48 -6.30 2.65
C ILE A 235 3.05 -5.91 3.05
N ARG A 236 2.65 -6.23 4.28
CA ARG A 236 1.44 -5.65 4.89
C ARG A 236 1.75 -4.21 5.27
N VAL A 237 0.90 -3.28 4.86
CA VAL A 237 0.97 -1.88 5.26
C VAL A 237 -0.18 -1.59 6.21
N TRP A 238 0.12 -1.27 7.47
CA TRP A 238 -0.86 -0.76 8.42
C TRP A 238 -0.83 0.77 8.42
N VAL A 239 -1.99 1.40 8.44
CA VAL A 239 -2.14 2.85 8.65
C VAL A 239 -2.66 3.09 10.05
N CYS A 240 -1.96 3.91 10.81
CA CYS A 240 -2.34 4.26 12.18
C CYS A 240 -2.48 5.77 12.32
N TRP A 241 -3.55 6.25 12.97
CA TRP A 241 -3.77 7.68 13.22
C TRP A 241 -4.60 7.90 14.48
N TYR A 242 -4.83 9.17 14.81
CA TYR A 242 -5.75 9.61 15.85
C TYR A 242 -6.75 10.57 15.22
N ASP A 243 -8.03 10.47 15.58
CA ASP A 243 -9.09 11.36 15.08
C ASP A 243 -9.16 12.69 15.86
N ALA A 244 -10.19 13.50 15.59
CA ALA A 244 -10.39 14.80 16.24
C ALA A 244 -10.76 14.66 17.74
N GLU A 245 -11.28 13.50 18.13
CA GLU A 245 -11.64 13.10 19.48
C GLU A 245 -10.47 12.43 20.25
N ASP A 246 -9.29 12.34 19.62
CA ASP A 246 -8.07 11.66 20.11
C ASP A 246 -8.23 10.14 20.33
N ALA A 247 -9.18 9.49 19.63
CA ALA A 247 -9.27 8.04 19.59
C ALA A 247 -8.26 7.46 18.57
N PHE A 248 -7.56 6.39 18.98
CA PHE A 248 -6.61 5.67 18.13
C PHE A 248 -7.31 4.78 17.12
N HIS A 249 -6.91 4.89 15.85
CA HIS A 249 -7.38 4.05 14.74
C HIS A 249 -6.22 3.31 14.09
N VAL A 250 -6.50 2.10 13.61
CA VAL A 250 -5.58 1.27 12.82
C VAL A 250 -6.36 0.47 11.78
N VAL A 251 -5.91 0.49 10.52
CA VAL A 251 -6.47 -0.30 9.42
C VAL A 251 -5.36 -0.89 8.53
N ASP A 252 -5.66 -1.97 7.81
CA ASP A 252 -4.87 -2.37 6.65
C ASP A 252 -5.04 -1.27 5.58
N ALA A 253 -3.94 -0.76 5.01
CA ALA A 253 -3.96 0.31 4.01
C ALA A 253 -4.86 0.01 2.81
N ARG A 254 -5.10 -1.27 2.51
CA ARG A 254 -6.04 -1.72 1.48
C ARG A 254 -7.50 -1.28 1.73
N GLU A 255 -7.89 -1.04 2.99
CA GLU A 255 -9.20 -0.50 3.34
C GLU A 255 -9.41 0.93 2.81
N TRP A 256 -8.34 1.70 2.59
CA TRP A 256 -8.39 3.05 2.02
C TRP A 256 -8.36 3.06 0.49
N VAL A 257 -8.24 1.90 -0.16
CA VAL A 257 -8.20 1.77 -1.63
C VAL A 257 -9.47 1.03 -2.08
N GLN A 258 -10.27 1.64 -2.94
CA GLN A 258 -11.46 1.01 -3.52
C GLN A 258 -11.12 0.43 -4.90
N ASP A 259 -11.49 -0.82 -5.14
CA ASP A 259 -11.40 -1.48 -6.45
C ASP A 259 -12.67 -1.20 -7.26
N LEU A 260 -12.54 -0.51 -8.40
CA LEU A 260 -13.69 -0.08 -9.21
C LEU A 260 -14.47 -1.24 -9.87
N GLN A 261 -13.90 -2.44 -9.95
CA GLN A 261 -14.57 -3.61 -10.52
C GLN A 261 -15.49 -4.31 -9.50
N THR A 262 -15.20 -4.15 -8.20
CA THR A 262 -15.92 -4.83 -7.10
C THR A 262 -16.67 -3.88 -6.16
N GLU A 263 -16.38 -2.58 -6.25
CA GLU A 263 -16.81 -1.53 -5.33
C GLU A 263 -16.34 -1.74 -3.85
N GLN A 264 -15.49 -2.75 -3.60
CA GLN A 264 -14.98 -3.10 -2.27
C GLN A 264 -13.58 -2.54 -2.00
N ALA A 265 -13.09 -2.76 -0.77
CA ALA A 265 -11.69 -2.53 -0.44
C ALA A 265 -10.76 -3.44 -1.27
N MET A 266 -9.54 -2.96 -1.56
CA MET A 266 -8.60 -3.65 -2.42
C MET A 266 -8.21 -5.04 -1.87
N ALA A 267 -8.49 -6.11 -2.61
CA ALA A 267 -8.05 -7.45 -2.24
C ALA A 267 -6.54 -7.66 -2.51
N ALA A 268 -5.97 -6.98 -3.51
CA ALA A 268 -4.59 -7.12 -3.95
C ALA A 268 -3.57 -6.82 -2.83
N GLU A 269 -2.44 -7.52 -2.83
CA GLU A 269 -1.36 -7.33 -1.85
C GLU A 269 -0.15 -6.66 -2.53
N TRP A 270 0.57 -5.82 -1.78
CA TRP A 270 1.81 -5.21 -2.24
C TRP A 270 2.99 -6.18 -2.08
N VAL A 271 3.79 -6.32 -3.14
CA VAL A 271 5.09 -7.01 -3.10
C VAL A 271 6.22 -5.98 -3.08
N PHE A 272 7.28 -6.30 -2.33
CA PHE A 272 8.53 -5.53 -2.36
C PHE A 272 9.27 -5.84 -3.66
N ALA A 273 9.00 -5.05 -4.71
CA ALA A 273 9.64 -5.19 -6.01
C ALA A 273 11.12 -4.76 -5.98
N GLY A 274 11.48 -3.84 -5.08
CA GLY A 274 12.69 -3.03 -5.26
C GLY A 274 12.49 -2.02 -6.40
N SER A 275 13.53 -1.36 -6.89
CA SER A 275 13.41 -0.47 -8.05
C SER A 275 14.74 -0.44 -8.80
N GLY A 276 14.70 -0.05 -10.06
CA GLY A 276 15.90 0.28 -10.82
C GLY A 276 16.63 1.51 -10.26
N PHE A 277 17.85 1.68 -10.75
CA PHE A 277 18.65 2.89 -10.62
C PHE A 277 18.90 3.44 -12.03
N TRP A 278 18.90 4.76 -12.16
CA TRP A 278 19.30 5.49 -13.35
C TRP A 278 20.56 6.31 -13.03
N GLN A 279 21.52 6.35 -13.95
CA GLN A 279 22.68 7.24 -13.85
C GLN A 279 22.50 8.43 -14.80
N ASP A 280 22.60 9.63 -14.25
CA ASP A 280 22.59 10.87 -15.02
C ASP A 280 23.82 10.96 -15.95
N GLU A 281 23.62 11.27 -17.22
CA GLU A 281 24.68 11.17 -18.23
C GLU A 281 25.72 12.29 -18.14
N GLU A 282 25.39 13.45 -17.56
CA GLU A 282 26.31 14.59 -17.43
C GLU A 282 27.09 14.52 -16.11
N THR A 283 26.37 14.47 -14.99
CA THR A 283 26.92 14.50 -13.63
C THR A 283 27.48 13.16 -13.16
N LYS A 284 27.08 12.05 -13.82
CA LYS A 284 27.34 10.66 -13.41
C LYS A 284 26.76 10.29 -12.03
N GLN A 285 25.86 11.09 -11.48
CA GLN A 285 25.16 10.77 -10.24
C GLN A 285 24.17 9.61 -10.46
N GLU A 286 24.08 8.71 -9.48
CA GLU A 286 23.11 7.62 -9.47
C GLU A 286 21.85 8.03 -8.69
N HIS A 287 20.69 7.69 -9.25
CA HIS A 287 19.36 8.02 -8.73
C HIS A 287 18.51 6.74 -8.63
N TYR A 288 17.97 6.48 -7.44
CA TYR A 288 17.01 5.40 -7.23
C TYR A 288 15.66 5.79 -7.83
N MET A 289 15.14 5.03 -8.79
CA MET A 289 14.03 5.53 -9.64
C MET A 289 12.77 5.85 -8.83
N ALA A 290 12.41 5.01 -7.84
CA ALA A 290 11.26 5.26 -6.95
C ALA A 290 11.32 6.56 -6.12
N ASP A 291 12.48 7.25 -6.01
CA ASP A 291 12.56 8.56 -5.34
C ASP A 291 11.79 9.66 -6.12
N SER A 292 11.36 9.38 -7.36
CA SER A 292 10.46 10.20 -8.18
C SER A 292 9.03 10.33 -7.64
N GLY A 293 8.58 9.36 -6.83
CA GLY A 293 7.19 9.26 -6.36
C GLY A 293 6.70 7.84 -6.09
N ASP A 294 7.22 6.86 -6.83
CA ASP A 294 6.66 5.51 -6.96
C ASP A 294 6.99 4.58 -5.74
N MET A 295 6.63 5.01 -4.53
CA MET A 295 6.99 4.32 -3.28
C MET A 295 6.09 3.11 -2.98
N ILE A 296 4.77 3.30 -2.92
CA ILE A 296 3.80 2.21 -2.68
C ILE A 296 2.67 2.36 -3.69
N CYS A 297 2.76 1.61 -4.79
CA CYS A 297 1.93 1.80 -5.98
C CYS A 297 0.65 0.93 -5.92
N VAL A 298 -0.42 1.40 -6.54
CA VAL A 298 -1.62 0.60 -6.86
C VAL A 298 -1.86 0.47 -8.37
N SER A 299 -1.22 1.31 -9.18
CA SER A 299 -0.96 1.10 -10.61
C SER A 299 0.46 0.59 -10.81
N ASN A 300 0.71 -0.26 -11.82
CA ASN A 300 2.03 -0.87 -11.98
C ASN A 300 3.04 0.09 -12.61
N PHE A 301 4.25 0.22 -12.03
CA PHE A 301 5.35 1.02 -12.60
C PHE A 301 6.68 0.25 -12.57
N SER A 302 7.48 0.36 -13.64
CA SER A 302 8.83 -0.26 -13.67
C SER A 302 9.82 0.37 -12.68
N SER A 303 9.44 1.49 -12.06
CA SER A 303 10.12 2.22 -10.98
C SER A 303 9.49 1.99 -9.59
N ALA A 304 8.40 1.22 -9.48
CA ALA A 304 7.67 1.00 -8.23
C ALA A 304 8.49 0.23 -7.18
N MET A 305 8.74 0.82 -6.00
CA MET A 305 9.43 0.12 -4.89
C MET A 305 8.56 -0.99 -4.27
N LEU A 306 7.32 -0.66 -3.92
CA LEU A 306 6.24 -1.60 -3.64
C LEU A 306 5.19 -1.45 -4.74
N ASP A 307 4.68 -2.58 -5.25
CA ASP A 307 3.71 -2.63 -6.34
C ASP A 307 2.68 -3.74 -6.10
N VAL A 308 1.50 -3.66 -6.69
CA VAL A 308 0.47 -4.70 -6.60
C VAL A 308 0.78 -5.86 -7.53
N ALA A 309 0.77 -7.09 -7.03
CA ALA A 309 1.14 -8.30 -7.79
C ALA A 309 0.09 -8.77 -8.83
N ILE A 310 -0.73 -7.85 -9.35
CA ILE A 310 -1.77 -8.07 -10.37
C ILE A 310 -1.72 -6.95 -11.43
N PRO A 311 -2.20 -7.18 -12.66
CA PRO A 311 -2.30 -6.13 -13.66
C PRO A 311 -3.18 -4.96 -13.17
N SER A 312 -2.59 -3.76 -13.16
CA SER A 312 -3.23 -2.50 -12.81
C SER A 312 -2.62 -1.38 -13.65
N SER A 313 -3.46 -0.61 -14.37
CA SER A 313 -2.98 0.33 -15.38
C SER A 313 -2.41 1.61 -14.79
N ALA A 314 -1.29 2.07 -15.35
CA ALA A 314 -0.73 3.43 -15.17
C ALA A 314 -1.23 4.40 -16.28
N ASP A 315 -2.40 4.12 -16.85
CA ASP A 315 -3.12 5.00 -17.76
C ASP A 315 -4.28 5.64 -16.99
N ALA A 316 -4.31 6.97 -16.93
CA ALA A 316 -5.29 7.75 -16.18
C ALA A 316 -6.75 7.47 -16.61
N ASP A 317 -6.97 7.15 -17.89
CA ASP A 317 -8.31 6.81 -18.43
C ASP A 317 -8.67 5.33 -18.18
N SER A 318 -7.82 4.55 -17.50
CA SER A 318 -8.04 3.12 -17.21
C SER A 318 -7.52 2.67 -15.84
N LEU A 319 -7.48 3.59 -14.86
CA LEU A 319 -7.13 3.26 -13.47
C LEU A 319 -8.09 2.24 -12.88
N ARG A 320 -7.54 1.24 -12.18
CA ARG A 320 -8.31 0.17 -11.51
C ARG A 320 -8.87 0.60 -10.15
N PHE A 321 -8.15 1.49 -9.47
CA PHE A 321 -8.37 1.82 -8.08
C PHE A 321 -8.64 3.31 -7.89
N VAL A 322 -9.39 3.66 -6.84
CA VAL A 322 -9.64 5.04 -6.41
C VAL A 322 -9.54 5.16 -4.89
N PRO A 323 -9.39 6.36 -4.32
CA PRO A 323 -9.38 6.53 -2.87
C PRO A 323 -10.77 6.17 -2.31
N PHE A 324 -10.82 5.32 -1.28
CA PHE A 324 -12.08 4.94 -0.61
C PHE A 324 -12.52 6.09 0.32
N GLU A 325 -13.04 7.18 -0.27
CA GLU A 325 -13.28 8.49 0.36
C GLU A 325 -14.02 8.43 1.71
N SER A 326 -14.94 7.48 1.89
CA SER A 326 -15.70 7.29 3.14
C SER A 326 -14.92 6.65 4.30
N LYS A 327 -13.73 6.10 4.04
CA LYS A 327 -12.84 5.44 5.03
C LYS A 327 -11.57 6.22 5.33
N ILE A 328 -11.18 7.17 4.47
CA ILE A 328 -10.00 8.01 4.63
C ILE A 328 -10.37 9.24 5.51
N PRO A 329 -9.60 9.56 6.56
CA PRO A 329 -9.80 10.78 7.35
C PRO A 329 -9.47 12.03 6.52
N GLU A 330 -9.67 13.24 7.06
CA GLU A 330 -9.46 14.46 6.28
C GLU A 330 -8.00 14.64 5.82
N ARG A 331 -7.81 15.41 4.74
CA ARG A 331 -6.47 15.80 4.28
C ARG A 331 -5.71 16.49 5.41
N GLU A 332 -4.38 16.36 5.38
CA GLU A 332 -3.46 16.84 6.44
C GLU A 332 -3.56 16.06 7.78
N THR A 333 -4.47 15.08 7.91
CA THR A 333 -4.46 14.15 9.05
C THR A 333 -3.08 13.46 9.15
N PRO A 334 -2.37 13.56 10.28
CA PRO A 334 -1.10 12.87 10.48
C PRO A 334 -1.32 11.36 10.55
N VAL A 335 -0.48 10.59 9.87
CA VAL A 335 -0.53 9.11 9.87
C VAL A 335 0.84 8.51 10.17
N ARG A 336 0.86 7.32 10.76
CA ARG A 336 2.03 6.45 10.85
C ARG A 336 1.78 5.19 10.05
N LEU A 337 2.58 4.97 9.01
CA LEU A 337 2.60 3.72 8.26
C LEU A 337 3.53 2.73 8.96
N ILE A 338 3.09 1.49 9.09
CA ILE A 338 3.87 0.38 9.64
C ILE A 338 3.88 -0.74 8.60
N LEU A 339 5.02 -0.89 7.93
CA LEU A 339 5.27 -1.87 6.88
C LEU A 339 5.85 -3.13 7.52
N VAL A 340 5.22 -4.28 7.27
CA VAL A 340 5.57 -5.58 7.86
C VAL A 340 5.77 -6.60 6.73
N PRO A 341 7.00 -7.10 6.52
CA PRO A 341 7.24 -8.22 5.61
C PRO A 341 6.56 -9.48 6.15
N LEU A 342 5.63 -10.03 5.37
CA LEU A 342 4.95 -11.27 5.72
C LEU A 342 5.93 -12.46 5.58
N PRO A 343 5.84 -13.50 6.43
CA PRO A 343 6.67 -14.69 6.30
C PRO A 343 6.59 -15.30 4.89
N LEU A 344 7.75 -15.59 4.31
CA LEU A 344 7.82 -16.32 3.04
C LEU A 344 7.25 -17.75 3.22
N PRO A 345 6.55 -18.32 2.22
CA PRO A 345 6.13 -19.71 2.24
C PRO A 345 7.32 -20.65 2.49
N THR A 346 7.13 -21.65 3.35
CA THR A 346 8.16 -22.62 3.70
C THR A 346 7.53 -23.96 4.08
N ASP A 347 8.22 -25.06 3.78
CA ASP A 347 7.82 -26.42 4.19
C ASP A 347 8.11 -26.69 5.69
N ALA A 348 8.80 -25.77 6.37
CA ALA A 348 9.04 -25.86 7.80
C ALA A 348 7.71 -25.69 8.58
N PRO A 349 7.49 -26.46 9.68
CA PRO A 349 6.30 -26.27 10.51
C PRO A 349 6.26 -24.85 11.10
N PRO A 350 5.08 -24.23 11.21
CA PRO A 350 4.96 -22.88 11.75
C PRO A 350 5.50 -22.81 13.18
N PRO A 351 6.13 -21.69 13.59
CA PRO A 351 6.66 -21.53 14.93
C PRO A 351 5.57 -21.65 15.99
N SER A 352 5.92 -22.22 17.15
CA SER A 352 4.99 -22.52 18.25
C SER A 352 4.35 -21.28 18.90
N GLN A 353 4.82 -20.09 18.56
CA GLN A 353 4.10 -18.83 18.70
C GLN A 353 4.16 -18.09 17.35
N PRO A 354 3.06 -17.48 16.88
CA PRO A 354 3.11 -16.58 15.72
C PRO A 354 4.02 -15.41 16.06
N ALA A 355 4.94 -15.06 15.17
CA ALA A 355 5.89 -13.99 15.45
C ALA A 355 5.19 -12.64 15.63
N ASP A 356 5.55 -11.91 16.69
CA ASP A 356 5.05 -10.58 17.11
C ASP A 356 5.01 -9.55 15.96
N ARG A 357 5.76 -9.79 14.87
CA ARG A 357 5.69 -9.03 13.62
C ARG A 357 4.26 -8.85 13.10
N LEU A 358 3.41 -9.88 13.21
CA LEU A 358 2.06 -9.90 12.63
C LEU A 358 0.96 -9.32 13.53
N GLU A 359 1.27 -8.95 14.78
CA GLU A 359 0.28 -8.31 15.65
C GLU A 359 -0.21 -6.98 15.08
N LEU A 360 -1.53 -6.78 15.10
CA LEU A 360 -2.16 -5.49 14.78
C LEU A 360 -1.51 -4.37 15.63
N PRO A 361 -1.03 -3.27 15.02
CA PRO A 361 -0.50 -2.13 15.78
C PRO A 361 -1.51 -1.53 16.76
N THR A 362 -0.98 -0.92 17.82
CA THR A 362 -1.75 -0.34 18.91
C THR A 362 -1.27 1.08 19.22
N ALA A 363 -2.04 1.82 20.03
CA ALA A 363 -1.63 3.12 20.58
C ALA A 363 -0.28 3.11 21.32
N ARG A 364 0.27 1.94 21.69
CA ARG A 364 1.61 1.81 22.27
C ARG A 364 2.73 1.90 21.23
N ASP A 365 2.44 1.53 19.99
CA ASP A 365 3.35 1.59 18.84
C ASP A 365 3.35 2.98 18.19
N VAL A 366 2.28 3.74 18.41
CA VAL A 366 2.06 5.10 17.92
C VAL A 366 1.80 6.07 19.10
N PRO A 367 2.74 6.21 20.04
CA PRO A 367 2.58 7.10 21.18
C PRO A 367 2.33 8.55 20.73
N ARG A 368 1.36 9.23 21.36
CA ARG A 368 1.09 10.64 21.14
C ARG A 368 2.18 11.52 21.73
N ALA A 369 2.57 12.56 20.99
CA ALA A 369 3.25 13.72 21.56
C ALA A 369 2.23 14.55 22.37
N GLN A 370 2.69 15.20 23.43
CA GLN A 370 1.87 15.93 24.42
C GLN A 370 1.93 17.46 24.23
#